data_AF-A0A838AJK9-F1
#
_entry.id   AF-A0A838AJK9-F1
#
_cell.length_a   1.000
_cell.length_b   1.000
_cell.length_c   1.000
_cell.angle_alpha   90.00
_cell.angle_beta   90.00
_cell.angle_gamma   90.00
#
_symmetry.space_group_name_H-M   'P 1'
#
loop_
_entity.id
_entity.type
_entity.pdbx_description
1 polymer ?
#
loop_
_entity_poly.entity_id
_entity_poly.type
_entity_poly.pdbx_seq_one_letter_code
_entity_poly.pdbx_strand_id
1 'polypeptide(L)'
;MSDHGYNGFQNYATWVTKCWLDNDESGFVEHNLREIWEQTRHYHPDYEFEESKSDTISEFATSLENYHDERLRNDFPMLYDNANVFADLFNHQYFTIGWQELAETFFDDFMENEEDIEATE
;
A
#
# COMPACT_ATOMS: atom_id res chain seq x y z
N MET A 1 -11.21 -19.46 3.24
CA MET A 1 -10.89 -18.02 3.15
C MET A 1 -9.41 -17.95 2.85
N SER A 2 -8.94 -17.49 1.70
CA SER A 2 -9.58 -16.78 0.58
C SER A 2 -9.18 -17.41 -0.76
N ASP A 3 -10.17 -17.58 -1.64
CA ASP A 3 -9.96 -17.88 -3.06
C ASP A 3 -9.52 -16.56 -3.71
N HIS A 4 -8.22 -16.26 -3.66
CA HIS A 4 -7.66 -15.03 -4.22
C HIS A 4 -7.73 -15.09 -5.74
N GLY A 5 -8.84 -14.61 -6.29
CA GLY A 5 -9.24 -14.82 -7.69
C GLY A 5 -8.32 -14.19 -8.74
N TYR A 6 -7.37 -13.33 -8.36
CA TYR A 6 -6.50 -12.60 -9.29
C TYR A 6 -5.04 -12.62 -8.84
N ASN A 7 -4.30 -13.67 -9.21
CA ASN A 7 -2.87 -13.81 -8.93
C ASN A 7 -2.50 -13.67 -7.44
N GLY A 8 -3.32 -14.20 -6.53
CA GLY A 8 -3.08 -14.06 -5.09
C GLY A 8 -3.67 -12.80 -4.47
N PHE A 9 -4.31 -11.92 -5.25
CA PHE A 9 -5.02 -10.76 -4.74
C PHE A 9 -6.55 -10.93 -4.77
N GLN A 10 -7.24 -10.15 -3.93
CA GLN A 10 -8.70 -10.18 -3.81
C GLN A 10 -9.44 -9.78 -5.09
N ASN A 11 -8.86 -8.88 -5.90
CA ASN A 11 -9.43 -8.41 -7.15
C ASN A 11 -8.35 -7.90 -8.13
N TYR A 12 -8.75 -7.68 -9.38
CA TYR A 12 -7.86 -7.18 -10.44
C TYR A 12 -7.30 -5.78 -10.14
N ALA A 13 -8.10 -4.89 -9.54
CA ALA A 13 -7.68 -3.53 -9.24
C ALA A 13 -6.53 -3.52 -8.21
N THR A 14 -6.61 -4.34 -7.15
CA THR A 14 -5.50 -4.50 -6.21
C THR A 14 -4.25 -5.02 -6.93
N TRP A 15 -4.37 -6.12 -7.70
CA TRP A 15 -3.23 -6.72 -8.38
C TRP A 15 -2.55 -5.75 -9.36
N VAL A 16 -3.31 -5.06 -10.20
CA VAL A 16 -2.74 -4.13 -11.19
C VAL A 16 -2.09 -2.93 -10.52
N THR A 17 -2.68 -2.43 -9.41
CA THR A 17 -2.07 -1.36 -8.61
C THR A 17 -0.76 -1.81 -8.00
N LYS A 18 -0.67 -3.05 -7.48
CA LYS A 18 0.59 -3.64 -6.98
C LYS A 18 1.67 -3.62 -8.06
N CYS A 19 1.34 -4.15 -9.25
CA CYS A 19 2.28 -4.19 -10.38
C CYS A 19 2.73 -2.79 -10.82
N TRP A 20 1.84 -1.79 -10.79
CA TRP A 20 2.22 -0.42 -11.13
C TRP A 20 3.17 0.18 -10.08
N LEU A 21 2.83 0.02 -8.79
CA LEU A 21 3.66 0.51 -7.69
C LEU A 21 5.06 -0.12 -7.68
N ASP A 22 5.17 -1.43 -7.91
CA ASP A 22 6.46 -2.15 -8.02
C ASP A 22 7.37 -1.57 -9.11
N ASN A 23 6.79 -1.18 -10.24
CA ASN A 23 7.56 -0.80 -11.42
C ASN A 23 7.90 0.69 -11.44
N ASP A 24 6.93 1.53 -11.09
CA ASP A 24 7.02 2.98 -11.32
C ASP A 24 7.21 3.78 -10.02
N GLU A 25 6.86 3.22 -8.86
CA GLU A 25 6.85 3.92 -7.57
C GLU A 25 7.61 3.15 -6.46
N SER A 26 8.45 2.18 -6.82
CA SER A 26 9.16 1.31 -5.86
C SER A 26 10.00 2.07 -4.84
N GLY A 27 10.70 3.12 -5.28
CA GLY A 27 11.49 3.96 -4.38
C GLY A 27 10.63 4.74 -3.36
N PHE A 28 9.41 5.15 -3.74
CA PHE A 28 8.48 5.77 -2.81
C PHE A 28 7.94 4.73 -1.80
N VAL A 29 7.52 3.56 -2.30
CA VAL A 29 7.01 2.46 -1.48
C VAL A 29 8.04 2.05 -0.42
N GLU A 30 9.27 1.75 -0.84
CA GLU A 30 10.34 1.31 0.06
C GLU A 30 10.68 2.38 1.11
N HIS A 31 10.84 3.63 0.67
CA HIS A 31 11.21 4.73 1.57
C HIS A 31 10.14 5.01 2.62
N ASN A 32 8.88 5.11 2.19
CA ASN A 32 7.75 5.43 3.06
C ASN A 32 7.46 4.30 4.05
N LEU A 33 7.49 3.04 3.58
CA LEU A 33 7.33 1.87 4.44
C LEU A 33 8.43 1.80 5.50
N ARG A 34 9.70 1.99 5.12
CA ARG A 34 10.83 2.00 6.05
C ARG A 34 10.68 3.12 7.09
N GLU A 35 10.30 4.33 6.66
CA GLU A 35 10.10 5.45 7.57
C GLU A 35 8.99 5.16 8.59
N ILE A 36 7.83 4.65 8.15
CA ILE A 36 6.73 4.30 9.05
C ILE A 36 7.15 3.20 10.01
N TRP A 37 7.82 2.14 9.54
CA TRP A 37 8.32 1.06 10.40
C TRP A 37 9.25 1.57 11.50
N GLU A 38 10.22 2.41 11.15
CA GLU A 38 11.15 3.03 12.10
C GLU A 38 10.41 3.93 13.10
N GLN A 39 9.44 4.72 12.64
CA GLN A 39 8.62 5.59 13.49
C GLN A 39 7.76 4.78 14.46
N THR A 40 7.06 3.74 13.98
CA THR A 40 6.25 2.86 14.83
C THR A 40 7.10 2.28 15.96
N ARG A 41 8.28 1.73 15.65
CA ARG A 41 9.18 1.19 16.67
C ARG A 41 9.80 2.24 17.59
N HIS A 42 10.00 3.46 17.10
CA HIS A 42 10.50 4.57 17.90
C HIS A 42 9.47 5.06 18.93
N TYR A 43 8.21 5.25 18.50
CA TYR A 43 7.14 5.76 19.35
C TYR A 43 6.55 4.69 20.27
N HIS A 44 6.64 3.41 19.87
CA HIS A 44 6.13 2.27 20.60
C HIS A 44 7.23 1.23 20.85
N PRO A 45 8.28 1.56 21.64
CA PRO A 45 9.41 0.66 21.86
C PRO A 45 9.05 -0.60 22.67
N ASP A 46 7.91 -0.59 23.35
CA ASP A 46 7.42 -1.70 24.16
C ASP A 46 6.55 -2.67 23.36
N TYR A 47 6.23 -2.38 22.09
CA TYR A 47 5.40 -3.25 21.26
C TYR A 47 6.13 -4.54 20.91
N GLU A 48 5.37 -5.64 20.94
CA GLU A 48 5.83 -6.88 20.32
C GLU A 48 5.89 -6.71 18.80
N PHE A 49 6.64 -7.59 18.13
CA PHE A 49 6.82 -7.53 16.67
C PHE A 49 5.49 -7.50 15.92
N GLU A 50 4.55 -8.39 16.28
CA GLU A 50 3.23 -8.47 15.64
C GLU A 50 2.39 -7.20 15.83
N GLU A 51 2.49 -6.54 16.98
CA GLU A 51 1.81 -5.27 17.24
C GLU A 51 2.40 -4.16 16.36
N SER A 52 3.73 -4.09 16.28
CA SER A 52 4.42 -3.13 15.41
C SER A 52 4.10 -3.40 13.93
N LYS A 53 4.10 -4.67 13.49
CA LYS A 53 3.73 -5.07 12.13
C LYS A 53 2.32 -4.61 11.80
N SER A 54 1.35 -4.91 12.67
CA SER A 54 -0.06 -4.54 12.46
C SER A 54 -0.22 -3.02 12.32
N ASP A 55 0.39 -2.24 13.21
CA ASP A 55 0.28 -0.78 13.18
C ASP A 55 0.97 -0.17 11.96
N THR A 56 2.18 -0.63 11.63
CA THR A 56 2.90 -0.20 10.43
C THR A 56 2.12 -0.51 9.16
N ILE A 57 1.54 -1.71 9.02
CA ILE A 57 0.72 -2.06 7.84
C ILE A 57 -0.50 -1.14 7.75
N SER A 58 -1.20 -0.92 8.85
CA SER A 58 -2.39 -0.05 8.87
C SER A 58 -2.05 1.40 8.51
N GLU A 59 -0.96 1.94 9.07
CA GLU A 59 -0.51 3.30 8.80
C GLU A 59 0.01 3.43 7.37
N PHE A 60 0.75 2.45 6.87
CA PHE A 60 1.25 2.43 5.51
C PHE A 60 0.12 2.32 4.48
N ALA A 61 -0.88 1.46 4.71
CA ALA A 61 -2.07 1.39 3.87
C ALA A 61 -2.77 2.74 3.75
N THR A 62 -2.94 3.43 4.88
CA THR A 62 -3.53 4.78 4.94
C THR A 62 -2.66 5.80 4.19
N SER A 63 -1.34 5.73 4.35
CA SER A 63 -0.37 6.59 3.67
C SER A 63 -0.44 6.42 2.14
N LEU A 64 -0.48 5.16 1.66
CA LEU A 64 -0.63 4.84 0.24
C LEU A 64 -1.95 5.40 -0.32
N GLU A 65 -3.07 5.13 0.33
CA GLU A 65 -4.38 5.61 -0.13
C GLU A 65 -4.43 7.15 -0.21
N ASN A 66 -3.94 7.84 0.84
CA ASN A 66 -3.95 9.29 0.91
C ASN A 66 -3.05 9.92 -0.16
N TYR A 67 -1.84 9.38 -0.36
CA TYR A 67 -0.91 9.88 -1.38
C TYR A 67 -1.54 9.80 -2.78
N HIS A 68 -2.22 8.69 -3.10
CA HIS A 68 -2.87 8.51 -4.39
C HIS A 68 -4.16 9.34 -4.52
N ASP A 69 -4.98 9.47 -3.48
CA ASP A 69 -6.16 10.34 -3.50
C ASP A 69 -5.75 11.80 -3.73
N GLU A 70 -4.68 12.27 -3.07
CA GLU A 70 -4.16 13.61 -3.26
C GLU A 70 -3.63 13.83 -4.68
N ARG A 71 -2.85 12.90 -5.24
CA ARG A 71 -2.39 12.98 -6.63
C ARG A 71 -3.55 12.98 -7.61
N LEU A 72 -4.57 12.13 -7.40
CA LEU A 72 -5.74 12.11 -8.26
C LEU A 72 -6.49 13.44 -8.24
N ARG A 73 -6.66 14.06 -7.07
CA ARG A 73 -7.29 15.39 -6.96
C ARG A 73 -6.50 16.47 -7.68
N ASN A 74 -5.16 16.45 -7.55
CA ASN A 74 -4.29 17.50 -8.09
C ASN A 74 -4.06 17.35 -9.59
N ASP A 75 -3.81 16.14 -10.07
CA ASP A 75 -3.44 15.86 -11.46
C ASP A 75 -4.69 15.68 -12.35
N PHE A 76 -5.80 15.19 -11.77
CA PHE A 76 -7.03 14.89 -12.49
C PHE A 76 -8.27 15.50 -11.81
N PRO A 77 -8.33 16.83 -11.61
CA PRO A 77 -9.43 17.48 -10.89
C PRO A 77 -10.81 17.22 -11.51
N MET A 78 -10.86 16.96 -12.82
CA MET A 78 -12.10 16.59 -13.53
C MET A 78 -12.75 15.30 -13.04
N LEU A 79 -12.04 14.42 -12.33
CA LEU A 79 -12.59 13.20 -11.73
C LEU A 79 -13.32 13.47 -10.41
N TYR A 80 -13.05 14.61 -9.75
CA TYR A 80 -13.69 15.01 -8.48
C TYR A 80 -14.73 16.11 -8.67
N ASP A 81 -14.43 17.11 -9.51
CA ASP A 81 -15.25 18.31 -9.62
C ASP A 81 -16.41 18.18 -10.63
N ASN A 82 -16.38 17.15 -11.48
CA ASN A 82 -17.40 16.94 -12.51
C ASN A 82 -18.03 15.56 -12.40
N ALA A 83 -19.28 15.51 -11.93
CA ALA A 83 -20.08 14.29 -11.97
C ALA A 83 -20.30 13.85 -13.43
N ASN A 84 -19.69 12.74 -13.82
CA ASN A 84 -19.84 12.12 -15.12
C ASN A 84 -19.56 10.62 -15.04
N VAL A 85 -20.03 9.87 -16.05
CA VAL A 85 -19.95 8.41 -16.06
C VAL A 85 -18.51 7.86 -15.95
N PHE A 86 -17.51 8.58 -16.47
CA PHE A 86 -16.11 8.15 -16.36
C PHE A 86 -15.57 8.36 -14.95
N ALA A 87 -15.92 9.47 -14.31
CA ALA A 87 -15.60 9.71 -12.90
C ALA A 87 -16.24 8.65 -12.01
N ASP A 88 -17.52 8.31 -12.23
CA ASP A 88 -18.21 7.28 -11.44
C ASP A 88 -17.57 5.89 -11.62
N LEU A 89 -17.25 5.49 -12.85
CA LEU A 89 -16.60 4.21 -13.13
C LEU A 89 -15.18 4.14 -12.55
N PHE A 90 -14.42 5.22 -12.67
CA PHE A 90 -13.08 5.31 -12.11
C PHE A 90 -13.12 5.23 -10.59
N ASN A 91 -13.92 6.09 -9.95
CA ASN A 91 -14.06 6.12 -8.49
C ASN A 91 -14.53 4.77 -7.95
N HIS A 92 -15.49 4.13 -8.63
CA HIS A 92 -15.93 2.79 -8.26
C HIS A 92 -14.77 1.80 -8.22
N GLN A 93 -13.92 1.76 -9.25
CA GLN A 93 -12.76 0.87 -9.28
C GLN A 93 -11.70 1.26 -8.26
N TYR A 94 -11.42 2.55 -8.09
CA TYR A 94 -10.47 3.07 -7.12
C TYR A 94 -10.81 2.62 -5.69
N PHE A 95 -12.07 2.73 -5.29
CA PHE A 95 -12.53 2.28 -3.97
C PHE A 95 -12.55 0.75 -3.78
N THR A 96 -12.30 -0.03 -4.83
CA THR A 96 -12.13 -1.49 -4.68
C THR A 96 -10.68 -1.90 -4.44
N ILE A 97 -9.71 -0.98 -4.54
CA ILE A 97 -8.30 -1.30 -4.29
C ILE A 97 -8.14 -1.71 -2.82
N GLY A 98 -7.54 -2.88 -2.60
CA GLY A 98 -7.23 -3.39 -1.27
C GLY A 98 -5.97 -2.77 -0.71
N TRP A 99 -6.00 -1.51 -0.27
CA TRP A 99 -4.81 -0.82 0.26
C TRP A 99 -4.16 -1.57 1.43
N GLN A 100 -4.97 -2.18 2.30
CA GLN A 100 -4.46 -3.03 3.39
C GLN A 100 -3.72 -4.27 2.87
N GLU A 101 -4.28 -4.95 1.87
CA GLU A 101 -3.69 -6.15 1.24
C GLU A 101 -2.37 -5.79 0.52
N LEU A 102 -2.32 -4.62 -0.13
CA LEU A 102 -1.08 -4.09 -0.71
C LEU A 102 -0.03 -3.81 0.36
N ALA A 103 -0.40 -3.10 1.43
CA ALA A 103 0.53 -2.77 2.51
C ALA A 103 1.09 -4.01 3.19
N GLU A 104 0.26 -5.04 3.42
CA GLU A 104 0.70 -6.33 3.97
C GLU A 104 1.68 -7.02 3.04
N THR A 105 1.37 -7.08 1.73
CA THR A 105 2.26 -7.67 0.73
C THR A 105 3.62 -6.95 0.69
N PHE A 106 3.62 -5.63 0.68
CA PHE A 106 4.86 -4.84 0.67
C PHE A 106 5.66 -4.98 1.96
N PHE A 107 4.98 -5.08 3.11
CA PHE A 107 5.64 -5.31 4.39
C PHE A 107 6.32 -6.69 4.43
N ASP A 108 5.63 -7.73 3.95
CA ASP A 108 6.19 -9.08 3.88
C ASP A 108 7.42 -9.10 2.94
N ASP A 109 7.31 -8.52 1.73
CA ASP A 109 8.44 -8.37 0.79
C ASP A 109 9.61 -7.59 1.44
N PHE A 110 9.32 -6.54 2.20
CA PHE A 110 10.32 -5.73 2.91
C PHE A 110 11.08 -6.55 3.98
N MET A 111 10.35 -7.31 4.80
CA MET A 111 10.96 -8.13 5.86
C MET A 111 11.79 -9.28 5.29
N GLU A 112 11.34 -9.93 4.22
CA GLU A 112 12.11 -10.98 3.53
C GLU A 112 13.47 -10.45 3.04
N ASN A 113 13.49 -9.23 2.49
CA ASN A 113 14.73 -8.60 2.03
C ASN A 113 15.69 -8.23 3.18
N GLU A 114 15.18 -7.78 4.33
CA GLU A 114 16.01 -7.46 5.50
C GLU A 114 16.65 -8.72 6.10
N GLU A 115 15.90 -9.83 6.19
CA GLU A 115 16.44 -11.11 6.67
C GLU A 115 17.56 -11.68 5.78
N ASP A 116 17.41 -11.56 4.45
CA ASP A 116 18.42 -12.00 3.49
C ASP A 116 19.72 -11.19 3.59
N ILE A 117 19.64 -9.89 3.89
CA ILE A 117 20.81 -9.04 4.10
C ILE A 117 21.56 -9.48 5.35
N GLU A 118 20.88 -9.64 6.49
CA GLU A 118 21.51 -10.08 7.75
C GLU A 118 22.13 -11.48 7.66
N ALA A 119 21.59 -12.38 6.84
CA ALA A 119 22.13 -13.72 6.64
C ALA A 119 23.43 -13.75 5.79
N THR A 120 23.76 -12.66 5.10
CA THR A 120 24.94 -12.59 4.21
C THR A 120 26.12 -11.79 4.80
N GLU A 121 25.94 -11.13 5.94
CA GLU A 121 26.97 -10.43 6.72
C GLU A 121 27.65 -11.32 7.78
#